data_AF-A0A967MG73-F1
#
_entry.id   AF-A0A967MG73-F1
#
_cell.length_a   1.000
_cell.length_b   1.000
_cell.length_c   1.000
_cell.angle_alpha   90.00
_cell.angle_beta   90.00
_cell.angle_gamma   90.00
#
_symmetry.space_group_name_H-M   'P 1'
#
loop_
_entity.id
_entity.type
_entity.pdbx_description
1 polymer ?
#
loop_
_entity_poly.entity_id
_entity_poly.type
_entity_poly.pdbx_seq_one_letter_code
_entity_poly.pdbx_strand_id
1 'polypeptide(L)'
;MNPKTAARTFAFLLCGTLPAAVGADSMRCGTHLVRSGDTKLEVLRHCGEPDLREVVSGADEPKVEQWYYERGSRQFPRVLTF
;
A
#
# COMPACT_ATOMS: atom_id res chain seq x y z
N MET A 1 5.86 19.01 -63.30
CA MET A 1 4.74 19.61 -62.53
C MET A 1 3.62 18.57 -62.43
N ASN A 2 3.33 17.82 -61.36
CA ASN A 2 3.93 17.56 -60.04
C ASN A 2 3.56 16.11 -59.64
N PRO A 3 4.50 15.29 -59.14
CA PRO A 3 4.19 13.99 -58.54
C PRO A 3 3.59 14.19 -57.14
N LYS A 4 2.42 13.61 -56.89
CA LYS A 4 1.78 13.61 -55.57
C LYS A 4 2.57 12.69 -54.64
N THR A 5 3.35 13.31 -53.76
CA THR A 5 4.13 12.70 -52.69
C THR A 5 3.18 12.00 -51.71
N ALA A 6 3.12 10.68 -51.79
CA ALA A 6 2.52 9.83 -50.75
C ALA A 6 3.50 9.78 -49.57
N ALA A 7 3.51 10.84 -48.76
CA ALA A 7 4.21 10.85 -47.49
C ALA A 7 3.43 9.96 -46.52
N ARG A 8 3.91 8.72 -46.34
CA ARG A 8 3.51 7.80 -45.28
C ARG A 8 3.78 8.46 -43.93
N THR A 9 2.79 9.11 -43.36
CA THR A 9 2.84 9.61 -41.98
C THR A 9 2.71 8.39 -41.06
N PHE A 10 3.84 7.86 -40.59
CA PHE A 10 3.90 6.82 -39.58
C PHE A 10 3.48 7.45 -38.25
N ALA A 11 2.20 7.33 -37.90
CA ALA A 11 1.67 7.79 -36.63
C ALA A 11 2.30 6.96 -35.51
N PHE A 12 3.29 7.54 -34.83
CA PHE A 12 3.92 6.95 -33.64
C PHE A 12 2.87 6.96 -32.52
N LEU A 13 2.22 5.82 -32.32
CA LEU A 13 1.34 5.55 -31.19
C LEU A 13 2.17 5.65 -29.90
N LEU A 14 2.12 6.83 -29.27
CA LEU A 14 2.64 7.07 -27.93
C LEU A 14 1.76 6.31 -26.95
N CYS A 15 2.02 5.01 -26.80
CA CYS A 15 1.42 4.17 -25.76
C CYS A 15 2.06 4.59 -24.43
N GLY A 16 1.48 5.61 -23.79
CA GLY A 16 1.86 6.05 -22.46
C GLY A 16 1.64 4.91 -21.47
N THR A 17 2.71 4.30 -21.01
CA THR A 17 2.68 3.36 -19.88
C THR A 17 2.35 4.17 -18.63
N LEU A 18 1.07 4.21 -18.26
CA LEU A 18 0.68 4.75 -16.95
C LEU A 18 1.36 3.88 -15.87
N PRO A 19 2.13 4.47 -14.94
CA PRO A 19 2.59 3.74 -13.78
C PRO A 19 1.36 3.31 -12.99
N ALA A 20 1.16 2.00 -12.84
CA ALA A 20 0.18 1.48 -11.90
C ALA A 20 0.60 1.95 -10.50
N ALA A 21 -0.20 2.83 -9.89
CA ALA A 21 -0.02 3.20 -8.50
C ALA A 21 -0.31 1.95 -7.65
N VAL A 22 0.73 1.18 -7.34
CA VAL A 22 0.67 0.13 -6.34
C VAL A 22 0.49 0.84 -5.00
N GLY A 23 -0.73 0.85 -4.49
CA GLY A 23 -1.04 1.34 -3.16
C GLY A 23 -0.39 0.43 -2.13
N ALA A 24 0.86 0.71 -1.77
CA ALA A 24 1.47 0.13 -0.58
C ALA A 24 0.83 0.84 0.62
N ASP A 25 -0.06 0.16 1.33
CA ASP A 25 -0.60 0.63 2.60
C ASP A 25 0.54 0.69 3.63
N SER A 26 1.22 1.84 3.69
CA SER A 26 2.30 2.08 4.63
C SER A 26 1.78 2.92 5.80
N MET A 27 1.93 2.41 7.03
CA MET A 27 1.66 3.16 8.25
C MET A 27 2.91 3.90 8.69
N ARG A 28 2.79 5.18 9.06
CA ARG A 28 3.90 6.00 9.56
C ARG A 28 3.65 6.42 11.00
N CYS A 29 4.64 6.19 11.86
CA CYS A 29 4.65 6.57 13.27
C CYS A 29 5.85 7.48 13.52
N GLY A 30 5.60 8.79 13.64
CA GLY A 30 6.66 9.78 13.67
C GLY A 30 7.54 9.70 12.41
N THR A 31 8.82 9.40 12.58
CA THR A 31 9.80 9.25 11.48
C THR A 31 9.86 7.84 10.92
N HIS A 32 9.32 6.84 11.63
CA HIS A 32 9.37 5.44 11.23
C HIS A 32 8.23 5.11 10.26
N LEU A 33 8.55 4.37 9.20
CA LEU A 33 7.59 3.86 8.21
C LEU A 33 7.53 2.33 8.34
N VAL A 34 6.39 1.82 8.77
CA VAL A 34 6.15 0.38 8.93
C VAL A 34 6.10 -0.28 7.56
N ARG A 35 6.79 -1.42 7.44
CA ARG A 35 6.91 -2.23 6.22
C ARG A 35 6.49 -3.67 6.49
N SER A 36 6.12 -4.37 5.42
CA SER A 36 5.94 -5.82 5.47
C SER A 36 7.24 -6.49 5.94
N GLY A 37 7.12 -7.35 6.94
CA GLY A 37 8.26 -8.04 7.56
C GLY A 37 8.75 -7.39 8.85
N ASP A 38 8.33 -6.17 9.19
CA ASP A 38 8.61 -5.59 10.50
C ASP A 38 7.98 -6.47 11.59
N THR A 39 8.74 -6.70 12.65
CA THR A 39 8.28 -7.51 13.78
C THR A 39 7.29 -6.73 14.65
N LYS A 40 6.43 -7.44 15.38
CA LYS A 40 5.53 -6.84 16.39
C LYS A 40 6.29 -5.92 17.36
N LEU A 41 7.49 -6.34 17.80
CA LEU A 41 8.32 -5.57 18.72
C LEU A 41 8.83 -4.26 18.10
N GLU A 42 9.25 -4.27 16.84
CA GLU A 42 9.68 -3.06 16.13
C GLU A 42 8.54 -2.06 16.00
N VAL A 43 7.37 -2.53 15.60
CA VAL A 43 6.17 -1.70 15.50
C VAL A 43 5.81 -1.12 16.86
N LEU A 44 5.80 -1.92 17.93
CA LEU A 44 5.52 -1.40 19.29
C LEU A 44 6.51 -0.35 19.74
N ARG A 45 7.80 -0.56 19.49
CA ARG A 45 8.84 0.39 19.86
C ARG A 45 8.68 1.74 19.16
N HIS A 46 8.19 1.74 17.91
CA HIS A 46 8.10 2.93 17.08
C HIS A 46 6.71 3.60 17.08
N CYS A 47 5.65 2.81 17.23
CA CYS A 47 4.25 3.25 17.12
C CYS A 47 3.51 3.25 18.47
N GLY A 48 4.02 2.54 19.47
CA GLY A 48 3.29 2.27 20.71
C GLY A 48 2.23 1.18 20.57
N GLU A 49 1.46 0.99 21.63
CA GLU A 49 0.36 0.03 21.67
C GLU A 49 -0.75 0.42 20.67
N PRO A 50 -1.35 -0.56 19.96
CA PRO A 50 -2.55 -0.32 19.17
C PRO A 50 -3.76 -0.06 20.08
N ASP A 51 -4.77 0.60 19.54
CA ASP A 51 -6.03 0.86 20.23
C ASP A 51 -6.86 -0.43 20.42
N LEU A 52 -6.74 -1.37 19.48
CA LEU A 52 -7.39 -2.68 19.53
C LEU A 52 -6.50 -3.78 18.96
N ARG A 53 -6.57 -4.97 19.55
CA ARG A 53 -5.94 -6.21 19.06
C ARG A 53 -6.96 -7.33 19.02
N GLU A 54 -7.03 -8.02 17.89
CA GLU A 54 -7.91 -9.16 17.70
C GLU A 54 -7.16 -10.33 17.07
N VAL A 55 -7.54 -11.56 17.44
CA VAL A 55 -7.12 -12.76 16.73
C VAL A 55 -8.23 -13.08 15.74
N VAL A 56 -7.91 -13.07 14.45
CA VAL A 56 -8.89 -13.22 13.36
C VAL A 56 -8.80 -14.57 12.65
N SER A 57 -7.84 -15.40 13.03
CA SER A 57 -7.68 -16.77 12.52
C SER A 57 -8.66 -17.74 13.17
N GLY A 58 -9.01 -18.80 12.45
CA GLY A 58 -9.77 -19.93 12.98
C GLY A 58 -9.00 -20.73 14.06
N ALA A 59 -9.71 -21.60 14.78
CA ALA A 59 -9.13 -22.39 15.87
C ALA A 59 -8.00 -23.33 15.40
N ASP A 60 -8.11 -23.87 14.19
CA ASP A 60 -7.17 -24.84 13.60
C ASP A 60 -6.24 -24.19 12.55
N GLU A 61 -6.18 -22.85 12.50
CA GLU A 61 -5.35 -22.09 11.56
C GLU A 61 -4.13 -21.47 12.25
N PRO A 62 -3.06 -21.13 11.50
CA PRO A 62 -1.98 -20.31 12.03
C PRO A 62 -2.54 -19.03 12.63
N LYS A 63 -2.08 -18.67 13.83
CA LYS A 63 -2.57 -17.50 14.55
C LYS A 63 -2.32 -16.23 13.73
N VAL A 64 -3.39 -15.54 13.35
CA VAL A 64 -3.34 -14.23 12.70
C VAL A 64 -3.91 -13.18 13.65
N GLU A 65 -3.14 -12.15 13.90
CA GLU A 65 -3.55 -11.00 14.71
C GLU A 65 -3.75 -9.77 13.84
N GLN A 66 -4.86 -9.06 14.05
CA GLN A 66 -5.09 -7.73 13.52
C GLN A 66 -4.95 -6.70 14.62
N TRP A 67 -4.13 -5.68 14.37
CA TRP A 67 -3.88 -4.57 15.28
C TRP A 67 -4.40 -3.29 14.64
N TYR A 68 -5.24 -2.55 15.36
CA TYR A 68 -5.90 -1.35 14.85
C TYR A 68 -5.34 -0.10 15.55
N TYR A 69 -4.91 0.86 14.74
CA TYR A 69 -4.46 2.19 15.19
C TYR A 69 -5.42 3.26 14.69
N GLU A 70 -6.12 3.93 15.59
CA GLU A 70 -7.03 5.03 15.29
C GLU A 70 -6.27 6.24 14.76
N ARG A 71 -6.86 6.95 13.79
CA ARG A 71 -6.29 8.17 13.20
C ARG A 71 -7.17 9.40 13.36
N GLY A 72 -8.18 9.30 14.22
CA GLY A 72 -9.20 10.32 14.47
C GLY A 72 -10.54 10.03 13.78
N SER A 73 -11.56 10.79 14.17
CA SER A 73 -12.99 10.51 13.95
C SER A 73 -13.48 10.46 12.50
N ARG A 74 -12.69 10.92 11.53
CA ARG A 74 -13.06 10.93 10.10
C ARG A 74 -12.17 10.03 9.24
N GLN A 75 -11.35 9.19 9.86
CA GLN A 75 -10.41 8.33 9.18
C GLN A 75 -10.58 6.90 9.64
N PHE A 76 -10.53 5.96 8.69
CA PHE A 76 -10.48 4.55 9.04
C PHE A 76 -9.20 4.24 9.83
N PRO A 77 -9.28 3.35 10.83
CA PRO A 77 -8.10 2.85 11.52
C PRO A 77 -7.08 2.30 10.53
N ARG A 78 -5.80 2.40 10.88
CA ARG A 78 -4.74 1.65 10.21
C ARG A 78 -4.69 0.26 10.82
N VAL A 79 -4.78 -0.75 9.97
CA VAL A 79 -4.76 -2.15 10.38
C VAL A 79 -3.43 -2.75 9.99
N LEU A 80 -2.75 -3.37 10.95
CA LEU A 80 -1.61 -4.23 10.70
C LEU A 80 -2.01 -5.67 10.94
N THR A 81 -1.54 -6.56 10.07
CA THR A 81 -1.74 -8.00 10.19
C THR A 81 -0.41 -8.66 10.52
N PHE A 82 -0.41 -9.54 11.51
CA PHE A 82 0.74 -10.30 11.96
C PHE A 82 0.43 -11.78 12.10
#